data_AF-G0QSV4-F1
#
_entry.id   AF-G0QSV4-F1
#
_cell.length_a   1.000
_cell.length_b   1.000
_cell.length_c   1.000
_cell.angle_alpha   90.00
_cell.angle_beta   90.00
_cell.angle_gamma   90.00
#
_symmetry.space_group_name_H-M   'P 1'
#
loop_
_entity.id
_entity.type
_entity.pdbx_description
1 polymer ?
#
loop_
_entity_poly.entity_id
_entity_poly.type
_entity_poly.pdbx_seq_one_letter_code
_entity_poly.pdbx_strand_id
1 'polypeptide(L)'
;MQTNNQLQTIKIKKILLKELQNKQKQNKNNYININIQQNFPNNYQTFQTKIQQLPYQSFQSSNIVGPSTIRSLTVRQLKETIEEIYKSKQSFDKKYQEAQLPRETMEQHMYTYLNQKYGLKNLIIEWAAALINGIRKFSSEDNDVAVFGKILRNECDEEFRFVQNQVKNTIQELLKMYLRGKYSYKHANDIKDMLNQKINGWICEEETIDIIKYMYNQEDAESLIEKQKGFYVYGKNATLAERKKMTREEYLGYQQEKEKARIEFTVFQKIILDFQLKSHEKFLRKFIQLYRSVDQDQNGIINENEFRDLLIKMGIEKDETEIQKMLSQVDAYNKQQITFSQCVTLFSSELIVCDGGNQMSILQKIQV
;
A
#
# COMPACT_ATOMS: atom_id res chain seq x y z
N MET A 1 -38.37 -33.12 -8.31
CA MET A 1 -37.15 -32.87 -7.51
C MET A 1 -36.14 -31.93 -8.18
N GLN A 2 -36.00 -31.91 -9.52
CA GLN A 2 -35.05 -31.01 -10.23
C GLN A 2 -35.43 -29.50 -10.16
N THR A 3 -36.73 -29.17 -10.11
CA THR A 3 -37.23 -27.78 -10.09
C THR A 3 -36.93 -27.04 -8.77
N ASN A 4 -36.92 -27.74 -7.63
CA ASN A 4 -36.55 -27.15 -6.34
C ASN A 4 -35.04 -26.86 -6.21
N ASN A 5 -34.19 -27.66 -6.88
CA ASN A 5 -32.73 -27.46 -6.88
C ASN A 5 -32.31 -26.25 -7.73
N GLN A 6 -32.99 -26.00 -8.86
CA GLN A 6 -32.76 -24.78 -9.64
C GLN A 6 -33.25 -23.53 -8.90
N LEU A 7 -34.40 -23.60 -8.22
CA LEU A 7 -34.91 -22.49 -7.42
C LEU A 7 -34.00 -22.15 -6.23
N GLN A 8 -33.43 -23.16 -5.55
CA GLN A 8 -32.46 -22.92 -4.48
C GLN A 8 -31.15 -22.34 -5.02
N THR A 9 -30.64 -22.83 -6.14
CA THR A 9 -29.43 -22.31 -6.77
C THR A 9 -29.58 -20.84 -7.20
N ILE A 10 -30.76 -20.47 -7.75
CA ILE A 10 -31.06 -19.08 -8.12
C ILE A 10 -31.21 -18.19 -6.89
N LYS A 11 -31.82 -18.68 -5.80
CA LYS A 11 -31.92 -17.94 -4.53
C LYS A 11 -30.53 -17.69 -3.92
N ILE A 12 -29.67 -18.70 -3.90
CA ILE A 12 -28.29 -18.59 -3.40
C ILE A 12 -27.49 -17.60 -4.25
N LYS A 13 -27.57 -17.70 -5.59
CA LYS A 13 -26.91 -16.72 -6.50
C LYS A 13 -27.39 -15.30 -6.27
N LYS A 14 -28.68 -15.05 -6.04
CA LYS A 14 -29.22 -13.72 -5.74
C LYS A 14 -28.77 -13.18 -4.38
N ILE A 15 -28.66 -14.04 -3.36
CA ILE A 15 -28.13 -13.67 -2.03
C ILE A 15 -26.65 -13.30 -2.15
N LEU A 16 -25.84 -14.13 -2.81
CA LEU A 16 -24.43 -13.85 -3.08
C LEU A 16 -24.24 -12.57 -3.90
N LEU A 17 -25.05 -12.34 -4.93
CA LEU A 17 -24.96 -11.11 -5.74
C LEU A 17 -25.27 -9.86 -4.91
N LYS A 18 -26.24 -9.95 -3.99
CA LYS A 18 -26.62 -8.86 -3.08
C LYS A 18 -25.55 -8.61 -2.02
N GLU A 19 -24.93 -9.66 -1.48
CA GLU A 19 -23.78 -9.56 -0.58
C GLU A 19 -22.54 -8.98 -1.31
N LEU A 20 -22.32 -9.37 -2.58
CA LEU A 20 -21.25 -8.85 -3.42
C LEU A 20 -21.43 -7.36 -3.76
N GLN A 21 -22.65 -6.94 -4.11
CA GLN A 21 -22.97 -5.54 -4.34
C GLN A 21 -22.87 -4.70 -3.07
N ASN A 22 -23.25 -5.25 -1.91
CA ASN A 22 -23.09 -4.59 -0.62
C ASN A 22 -21.61 -4.46 -0.22
N LYS A 23 -20.76 -5.46 -0.49
CA LYS A 23 -19.32 -5.38 -0.29
C LYS A 23 -18.64 -4.39 -1.24
N GLN A 24 -19.09 -4.29 -2.50
CA GLN A 24 -18.61 -3.26 -3.43
C GLN A 24 -18.96 -1.84 -2.97
N LYS A 25 -20.17 -1.63 -2.42
CA LYS A 25 -20.56 -0.36 -1.80
C LYS A 25 -19.79 -0.07 -0.50
N GLN A 26 -19.54 -1.09 0.33
CA GLN A 26 -18.72 -0.96 1.54
C GLN A 26 -17.25 -0.65 1.20
N ASN A 27 -16.67 -1.27 0.16
CA ASN A 27 -15.32 -0.96 -0.29
C ASN A 27 -15.21 0.47 -0.81
N LYS A 28 -16.23 1.00 -1.51
CA LYS A 28 -16.26 2.41 -1.95
C LYS A 28 -16.34 3.40 -0.78
N ASN A 29 -17.03 3.03 0.30
CA ASN A 29 -17.19 3.88 1.50
C ASN A 29 -16.08 3.71 2.55
N ASN A 30 -15.35 2.59 2.54
CA ASN A 30 -14.25 2.33 3.48
C ASN A 30 -12.93 3.04 3.09
N TYR A 31 -12.84 3.68 1.92
CA TYR A 31 -11.70 4.54 1.58
C TYR A 31 -11.60 5.80 2.48
N ILE A 32 -12.64 6.12 3.27
CA ILE A 32 -12.76 7.38 4.01
C ILE A 32 -12.69 7.21 5.55
N ASN A 33 -12.80 6.00 6.10
CA ASN A 33 -12.80 5.84 7.56
C ASN A 33 -12.18 4.51 7.98
N ILE A 34 -11.18 4.54 8.87
CA ILE A 34 -11.26 3.97 10.23
C ILE A 34 -9.92 4.10 10.97
N ASN A 35 -10.03 4.70 12.16
CA ASN A 35 -9.01 5.04 13.13
C ASN A 35 -8.71 3.91 14.14
N ILE A 36 -7.58 4.05 14.81
CA ILE A 36 -6.88 3.10 15.69
C ILE A 36 -7.33 3.23 17.17
N GLN A 37 -7.26 2.14 17.96
CA GLN A 37 -7.18 2.17 19.43
C GLN A 37 -6.27 1.06 19.98
N GLN A 38 -5.55 1.36 21.08
CA GLN A 38 -5.41 0.55 22.34
C GLN A 38 -4.06 0.81 23.09
N ASN A 39 -4.17 1.42 24.29
CA ASN A 39 -3.23 1.98 25.31
C ASN A 39 -1.89 1.24 25.63
N PHE A 40 -0.93 1.91 26.31
CA PHE A 40 -0.04 1.44 27.43
C PHE A 40 1.21 2.36 27.64
N PRO A 41 1.87 2.37 28.85
CA PRO A 41 2.21 3.61 29.57
C PRO A 41 3.67 4.15 29.53
N ASN A 42 3.74 5.39 30.03
CA ASN A 42 4.74 6.46 30.18
C ASN A 42 6.18 6.19 30.67
N ASN A 43 7.13 6.95 30.09
CA ASN A 43 7.92 8.00 30.78
C ASN A 43 9.12 8.50 29.93
N TYR A 44 9.04 9.57 29.14
CA TYR A 44 10.24 10.17 28.49
C TYR A 44 10.06 11.66 28.13
N GLN A 45 10.22 12.55 29.10
CA GLN A 45 10.13 14.02 28.92
C GLN A 45 11.50 14.70 28.70
N THR A 46 12.60 13.95 28.60
CA THR A 46 13.98 14.50 28.63
C THR A 46 14.72 14.43 27.29
N PHE A 47 14.09 13.97 26.21
CA PHE A 47 14.78 13.59 24.96
C PHE A 47 14.68 14.57 23.78
N GLN A 48 13.81 15.59 23.86
CA GLN A 48 13.57 16.52 22.75
C GLN A 48 14.73 17.49 22.49
N THR A 49 15.54 17.80 23.50
CA THR A 49 16.55 18.86 23.40
C THR A 49 17.86 18.45 22.71
N LYS A 50 18.05 17.17 22.36
CA LYS A 50 19.32 16.68 21.74
C LYS A 50 19.22 16.32 20.26
N ILE A 51 18.01 16.17 19.70
CA ILE A 51 17.83 15.79 18.28
C ILE A 51 17.93 17.01 17.33
N GLN A 52 17.63 18.22 17.83
CA GLN A 52 17.74 19.48 17.04
C GLN A 52 19.19 19.86 16.64
N GLN A 53 20.21 19.14 17.11
CA GLN A 53 21.63 19.45 16.87
C GLN A 53 22.31 18.54 15.84
N LEU A 54 21.60 17.59 15.23
CA LEU A 54 22.12 16.84 14.10
C LEU A 54 21.79 17.62 12.81
N PRO A 55 22.75 17.88 11.92
CA PRO A 55 22.49 18.65 10.71
C PRO A 55 21.50 17.88 9.84
N TYR A 56 20.26 18.37 9.79
CA TYR A 56 19.28 18.01 8.78
C TYR A 56 19.75 18.61 7.45
N GLN A 57 20.49 17.82 6.67
CA GLN A 57 20.68 18.08 5.25
C GLN A 57 19.74 17.17 4.47
N SER A 58 18.72 17.77 3.85
CA SER A 58 17.99 17.14 2.75
C SER A 58 19.02 16.80 1.66
N PHE A 59 19.21 15.50 1.38
CA PHE A 59 20.23 15.09 0.43
C PHE A 59 19.72 15.24 -1.00
N GLN A 60 19.92 16.44 -1.56
CA GLN A 60 20.31 16.56 -2.96
C GLN A 60 21.78 16.10 -3.10
N SER A 61 21.97 15.11 -3.96
CA SER A 61 23.24 14.65 -4.56
C SER A 61 24.54 15.26 -4.01
N SER A 62 25.21 14.56 -3.11
CA SER A 62 26.63 14.77 -2.84
C SER A 62 27.37 13.43 -2.76
N ASN A 63 28.43 13.33 -3.56
CA ASN A 63 29.34 12.20 -3.66
C ASN A 63 30.14 12.06 -2.36
N ILE A 64 30.12 10.88 -1.74
CA ILE A 64 31.00 10.56 -0.60
C ILE A 64 32.06 9.56 -1.08
N VAL A 65 33.33 9.97 -1.01
CA VAL A 65 34.52 9.16 -1.32
C VAL A 65 35.12 8.66 0.00
N GLY A 66 35.27 7.33 0.11
CA GLY A 66 36.02 6.64 1.16
C GLY A 66 35.89 5.12 1.01
N PRO A 67 36.97 4.31 1.13
CA PRO A 67 36.91 2.88 0.95
C PRO A 67 36.44 2.21 2.25
N SER A 68 35.14 2.28 2.52
CA SER A 68 34.47 1.38 3.46
C SER A 68 33.47 0.57 2.64
N THR A 69 33.55 -0.76 2.73
CA THR A 69 32.60 -1.65 2.07
C THR A 69 31.19 -1.27 2.52
N ILE A 70 30.48 -0.53 1.67
CA ILE A 70 29.13 -0.07 1.96
C ILE A 70 28.30 -1.30 2.28
N ARG A 71 27.77 -1.38 3.51
CA ARG A 71 26.90 -2.47 3.95
C ARG A 71 25.79 -2.65 2.91
N SER A 72 25.73 -3.84 2.32
CA SER A 72 24.72 -4.20 1.33
C SER A 72 23.69 -5.11 1.98
N LEU A 73 22.42 -4.74 1.90
CA LEU A 73 21.32 -5.56 2.39
C LEU A 73 20.82 -6.47 1.28
N THR A 74 20.53 -7.73 1.62
CA THR A 74 19.68 -8.57 0.78
C THR A 74 18.24 -8.04 0.79
N VAL A 75 17.44 -8.37 -0.22
CA VAL A 75 16.02 -7.94 -0.26
C VAL A 75 15.25 -8.40 0.98
N ARG A 76 15.54 -9.60 1.48
CA ARG A 76 14.93 -10.12 2.72
C ARG A 76 15.27 -9.25 3.93
N GLN A 77 16.56 -8.98 4.16
CA GLN A 77 17.00 -8.12 5.27
C GLN A 77 16.43 -6.71 5.17
N LEU A 78 16.35 -6.16 3.95
CA LEU A 78 15.73 -4.87 3.70
C LEU A 78 14.25 -4.88 4.13
N LYS A 79 13.47 -5.87 3.67
CA LYS A 79 12.04 -5.99 4.01
C LYS A 79 11.81 -6.22 5.51
N GLU A 80 12.62 -7.05 6.15
CA GLU A 80 12.59 -7.26 7.59
C GLU A 80 12.83 -5.93 8.33
N THR A 81 13.83 -5.15 7.91
CA THR A 81 14.12 -3.84 8.51
C THR A 81 13.00 -2.83 8.28
N ILE A 82 12.42 -2.79 7.07
CA ILE A 82 11.27 -1.93 6.74
C ILE A 82 10.08 -2.23 7.66
N GLU A 83 9.77 -3.51 7.88
CA GLU A 83 8.67 -3.91 8.76
C GLU A 83 8.95 -3.56 10.23
N GLU A 84 10.21 -3.66 10.68
CA GLU A 84 10.61 -3.19 12.00
C GLU A 84 10.43 -1.67 12.16
N ILE A 85 10.81 -0.87 11.15
CA ILE A 85 10.61 0.58 11.13
C ILE A 85 9.11 0.91 11.20
N TYR A 86 8.26 0.24 10.42
CA TYR A 86 6.81 0.46 10.47
C TYR A 86 6.21 0.15 11.84
N LYS A 87 6.62 -0.95 12.48
CA LYS A 87 6.15 -1.31 13.83
C LYS A 87 6.62 -0.30 14.88
N SER A 88 7.87 0.13 14.77
CA SER A 88 8.43 1.21 15.59
C SER A 88 7.61 2.49 15.42
N LYS A 89 7.32 2.88 14.17
CA LYS A 89 6.58 4.09 13.82
C LYS A 89 5.18 4.08 14.41
N GLN A 90 4.44 2.99 14.22
CA GLN A 90 3.10 2.84 14.75
C GLN A 90 3.07 2.99 16.29
N SER A 91 4.04 2.38 16.97
CA SER A 91 4.18 2.48 18.43
C SER A 91 4.54 3.90 18.87
N PHE A 92 5.42 4.55 18.12
CA PHE A 92 5.88 5.92 18.35
C PHE A 92 4.75 6.92 18.18
N ASP A 93 4.02 6.88 17.07
CA ASP A 93 2.95 7.82 16.76
C ASP A 93 1.85 7.78 17.81
N LYS A 94 1.49 6.57 18.25
CA LYS A 94 0.53 6.38 19.32
C LYS A 94 0.99 7.00 20.64
N LYS A 95 2.24 6.76 21.03
CA LYS A 95 2.82 7.37 22.24
C LYS A 95 2.88 8.90 22.13
N TYR A 96 3.22 9.43 20.96
CA TYR A 96 3.30 10.87 20.74
C TYR A 96 1.93 11.52 20.73
N GLN A 97 0.92 10.86 20.17
CA GLN A 97 -0.47 11.29 20.26
C GLN A 97 -0.95 11.35 21.72
N GLU A 98 -0.70 10.29 22.51
CA GLU A 98 -1.04 10.24 23.94
C GLU A 98 -0.31 11.35 24.74
N ALA A 99 0.93 11.68 24.36
CA ALA A 99 1.74 12.73 24.99
C ALA A 99 1.52 14.14 24.42
N GLN A 100 0.57 14.32 23.49
CA GLN A 100 0.29 15.61 22.83
C GLN A 100 1.51 16.22 22.11
N LEU A 101 2.29 15.34 21.47
CA LEU A 101 3.49 15.66 20.71
C LEU A 101 3.25 15.47 19.21
N PRO A 102 3.96 16.22 18.35
CA PRO A 102 3.75 16.17 16.91
C PRO A 102 4.25 14.84 16.31
N ARG A 103 3.64 14.42 15.20
CA ARG A 103 4.07 13.23 14.45
C ARG A 103 5.37 13.55 13.68
N GLU A 104 6.31 12.62 13.66
CA GLU A 104 7.48 12.68 12.77
C GLU A 104 7.12 12.19 11.35
N THR A 105 7.89 12.55 10.32
CA THR A 105 7.80 11.85 9.03
C THR A 105 8.37 10.43 9.13
N MET A 106 8.11 9.57 8.15
CA MET A 106 8.72 8.23 8.10
C MET A 106 10.25 8.29 7.99
N GLU A 107 10.81 9.29 7.28
CA GLU A 107 12.26 9.47 7.18
C GLU A 107 12.88 9.86 8.52
N GLN A 108 12.32 10.86 9.20
CA GLN A 108 12.76 11.23 10.55
C GLN A 108 12.68 10.03 11.48
N HIS A 109 11.57 9.29 11.41
CA HIS A 109 11.39 8.13 12.25
C HIS A 109 12.34 6.98 11.92
N MET A 110 12.75 6.80 10.65
CA MET A 110 13.80 5.85 10.28
C MET A 110 15.08 6.15 11.06
N TYR A 111 15.50 7.42 11.12
CA TYR A 111 16.66 7.82 11.93
C TYR A 111 16.42 7.65 13.43
N THR A 112 15.23 7.98 13.93
CA THR A 112 14.83 7.73 15.32
C THR A 112 14.96 6.25 15.68
N TYR A 113 14.45 5.35 14.84
CA TYR A 113 14.55 3.91 15.00
C TYR A 113 16.01 3.43 14.96
N LEU A 114 16.80 3.87 13.98
CA LEU A 114 18.22 3.48 13.86
C LEU A 114 19.02 3.95 15.08
N ASN A 115 18.73 5.15 15.59
CA ASN A 115 19.35 5.67 16.80
C ASN A 115 18.96 4.84 18.03
N GLN A 116 17.69 4.46 18.17
CA GLN A 116 17.24 3.58 19.27
C GLN A 116 17.87 2.18 19.19
N LYS A 117 18.05 1.63 17.97
CA LYS A 117 18.57 0.29 17.76
C LYS A 117 20.09 0.19 17.91
N TYR A 118 20.84 1.19 17.46
CA TYR A 118 22.31 1.12 17.39
C TYR A 118 23.04 2.11 18.30
N GLY A 119 22.45 3.27 18.61
CA GLY A 119 23.01 4.32 19.49
C GLY A 119 24.27 5.05 18.99
N LEU A 120 25.07 4.44 18.11
CA LEU A 120 26.33 4.99 17.59
C LEU A 120 26.13 5.70 16.25
N LYS A 121 26.54 6.98 16.15
CA LYS A 121 26.40 7.81 14.94
C LYS A 121 26.92 7.14 13.67
N ASN A 122 28.10 6.52 13.73
CA ASN A 122 28.69 5.86 12.55
C ASN A 122 27.85 4.68 12.05
N LEU A 123 27.30 3.89 12.98
CA LEU A 123 26.41 2.78 12.62
C LEU A 123 25.10 3.29 12.02
N ILE A 124 24.53 4.36 12.59
CA ILE A 124 23.30 4.98 12.07
C ILE A 124 23.51 5.42 10.61
N ILE A 125 24.61 6.10 10.31
CA ILE A 125 24.95 6.55 8.96
C ILE A 125 25.14 5.35 8.01
N GLU A 126 25.88 4.33 8.43
CA GLU A 126 26.12 3.12 7.62
C GLU A 126 24.81 2.38 7.30
N TRP A 127 23.93 2.22 8.29
CA TRP A 127 22.65 1.55 8.11
C TRP A 127 21.65 2.38 7.30
N ALA A 128 21.61 3.71 7.50
CA ALA A 128 20.79 4.59 6.67
C ALA A 128 21.22 4.53 5.19
N ALA A 129 22.53 4.59 4.92
CA ALA A 129 23.06 4.42 3.57
C ALA A 129 22.74 3.04 2.98
N ALA A 130 22.85 1.98 3.77
CA ALA A 130 22.50 0.62 3.35
C ALA A 130 21.01 0.48 2.99
N LEU A 131 20.11 1.09 3.78
CA LEU A 131 18.68 1.13 3.52
C LEU A 131 18.36 1.88 2.22
N ILE A 132 18.90 3.09 2.05
CA ILE A 132 18.67 3.91 0.85
C ILE A 132 19.17 3.19 -0.41
N ASN A 133 20.37 2.58 -0.35
CA ASN A 133 20.92 1.81 -1.45
C ASN A 133 20.09 0.55 -1.74
N GLY A 134 19.61 -0.14 -0.70
CA GLY A 134 18.70 -1.27 -0.83
C GLY A 134 17.40 -0.87 -1.52
N ILE A 135 16.78 0.25 -1.10
CA ILE A 135 15.54 0.76 -1.71
C ILE A 135 15.78 1.09 -3.19
N ARG A 136 16.87 1.78 -3.51
CA ARG A 136 17.22 2.11 -4.90
C ARG A 136 17.40 0.85 -5.75
N LYS A 137 18.02 -0.19 -5.19
CA LYS A 137 18.29 -1.45 -5.88
C LYS A 137 17.05 -2.30 -6.10
N PHE A 138 16.17 -2.43 -5.10
CA PHE A 138 15.08 -3.42 -5.12
C PHE A 138 13.69 -2.82 -5.41
N SER A 139 13.53 -1.50 -5.44
CA SER A 139 12.21 -0.87 -5.65
C SER A 139 11.55 -1.17 -7.00
N SER A 140 12.31 -1.53 -8.04
CA SER A 140 11.72 -1.98 -9.32
C SER A 140 11.20 -3.41 -9.25
N GLU A 141 11.77 -4.24 -8.38
CA GLU A 141 11.54 -5.68 -8.29
C GLU A 141 10.60 -6.07 -7.13
N ASP A 142 10.52 -5.26 -6.07
CA ASP A 142 9.67 -5.53 -4.91
C ASP A 142 8.79 -4.32 -4.59
N ASN A 143 7.47 -4.54 -4.60
CA ASN A 143 6.50 -3.48 -4.38
C ASN A 143 6.50 -2.93 -2.95
N ASP A 144 6.79 -3.75 -1.93
CA ASP A 144 6.86 -3.28 -0.54
C ASP A 144 8.02 -2.30 -0.37
N VAL A 145 9.15 -2.60 -1.02
CA VAL A 145 10.31 -1.70 -1.07
C VAL A 145 9.99 -0.42 -1.84
N ALA A 146 9.26 -0.52 -2.95
CA ALA A 146 8.83 0.63 -3.74
C ALA A 146 7.95 1.59 -2.93
N VAL A 147 6.94 1.06 -2.24
CA VAL A 147 6.02 1.82 -1.38
C VAL A 147 6.79 2.50 -0.25
N PHE A 148 7.63 1.76 0.47
CA PHE A 148 8.43 2.35 1.56
C PHE A 148 9.35 3.48 1.05
N GLY A 149 9.99 3.28 -0.10
CA GLY A 149 10.83 4.31 -0.71
C GLY A 149 10.05 5.57 -1.10
N LYS A 150 8.81 5.43 -1.58
CA LYS A 150 7.94 6.57 -1.89
C LYS A 150 7.47 7.31 -0.63
N ILE A 151 7.15 6.57 0.42
CA ILE A 151 6.80 7.12 1.73
C ILE A 151 7.96 7.92 2.33
N LEU A 152 9.19 7.38 2.31
CA LEU A 152 10.37 8.11 2.79
C LEU A 152 10.60 9.44 2.07
N ARG A 153 10.22 9.55 0.79
CA ARG A 153 10.37 10.78 -0.01
C ARG A 153 9.17 11.72 0.06
N ASN A 154 8.19 11.43 0.91
CA ASN A 154 6.93 12.17 0.97
C ASN A 154 6.23 12.23 -0.41
N GLU A 155 6.31 11.15 -1.18
CA GLU A 155 5.64 10.98 -2.49
C GLU A 155 4.41 10.06 -2.38
N CYS A 156 4.19 9.49 -1.20
CA CYS A 156 3.09 8.60 -0.86
C CYS A 156 2.87 8.72 0.65
N ASP A 157 1.63 8.80 1.09
CA ASP A 157 1.27 8.78 2.50
C ASP A 157 1.55 7.41 3.14
N GLU A 158 1.79 7.40 4.45
CA GLU A 158 2.11 6.18 5.21
C GLU A 158 0.94 5.18 5.23
N GLU A 159 -0.29 5.70 5.16
CA GLU A 159 -1.56 5.01 5.26
C GLU A 159 -1.84 4.16 4.01
N PHE A 160 -1.21 4.47 2.87
CA PHE A 160 -1.26 3.65 1.66
C PHE A 160 -0.80 2.20 1.88
N ARG A 161 0.07 1.92 2.87
CA ARG A 161 0.45 0.54 3.23
C ARG A 161 -0.77 -0.31 3.62
N PHE A 162 -1.79 0.28 4.25
CA PHE A 162 -3.02 -0.43 4.59
C PHE A 162 -3.83 -0.78 3.34
N VAL A 163 -3.90 0.14 2.37
CA VAL A 163 -4.51 -0.10 1.05
C VAL A 163 -3.78 -1.24 0.33
N GLN A 164 -2.44 -1.19 0.31
CA GLN A 164 -1.60 -2.23 -0.27
C GLN A 164 -1.89 -3.61 0.35
N ASN A 165 -1.99 -3.69 1.68
CA ASN A 165 -2.34 -4.93 2.39
C ASN A 165 -3.77 -5.40 2.10
N GLN A 166 -4.73 -4.49 2.01
CA GLN A 166 -6.10 -4.81 1.63
C GLN A 166 -6.18 -5.39 0.21
N VAL A 167 -5.40 -4.86 -0.73
CA VAL A 167 -5.32 -5.39 -2.10
C VAL A 167 -4.77 -6.81 -2.09
N LYS A 168 -3.68 -7.09 -1.36
CA LYS A 168 -3.13 -8.45 -1.18
C LYS A 168 -4.19 -9.42 -0.66
N ASN A 169 -4.90 -9.03 0.39
CA ASN A 169 -5.94 -9.85 1.00
C ASN A 169 -7.12 -10.09 0.05
N THR A 170 -7.52 -9.06 -0.70
CA THR A 170 -8.63 -9.14 -1.67
C THR A 170 -8.31 -10.13 -2.78
N ILE A 171 -7.09 -10.11 -3.32
CA ILE A 171 -6.64 -11.08 -4.34
C ILE A 171 -6.77 -12.52 -3.81
N GLN A 172 -6.30 -12.78 -2.59
CA GLN A 172 -6.36 -14.11 -1.98
C GLN A 172 -7.79 -14.57 -1.71
N GLU A 173 -8.66 -13.69 -1.20
CA GLU A 173 -10.06 -14.03 -0.94
C GLU A 173 -10.85 -14.25 -2.24
N LEU A 174 -10.59 -13.49 -3.32
CA LEU A 174 -11.22 -13.73 -4.62
C LEU A 174 -10.75 -15.05 -5.23
N LEU A 175 -9.46 -15.38 -5.13
CA LEU A 175 -8.95 -16.67 -5.55
C LEU A 175 -9.60 -17.82 -4.77
N LYS A 176 -9.73 -17.68 -3.45
CA LYS A 176 -10.42 -18.64 -2.60
C LYS A 176 -11.89 -18.80 -2.98
N MET A 177 -12.58 -17.70 -3.28
CA MET A 177 -13.98 -17.74 -3.75
C MET A 177 -14.10 -18.45 -5.09
N TYR A 178 -13.19 -18.17 -6.04
CA TYR A 178 -13.11 -18.88 -7.31
C TYR A 178 -12.93 -20.40 -7.09
N LEU A 179 -12.00 -20.81 -6.22
CA LEU A 179 -11.76 -22.21 -5.88
C LEU A 179 -12.99 -22.87 -5.24
N ARG A 180 -13.70 -22.20 -4.33
CA ARG A 180 -14.96 -22.72 -3.74
C ARG A 180 -16.06 -22.88 -4.79
N GLY A 181 -16.16 -21.96 -5.75
CA GLY A 181 -17.11 -22.04 -6.85
C GLY A 181 -16.81 -23.22 -7.78
N LYS A 182 -15.52 -23.41 -8.12
CA LYS A 182 -15.06 -24.49 -9.02
C LYS A 182 -15.10 -25.87 -8.37
N TYR A 183 -14.78 -25.97 -7.07
CA TYR A 183 -14.71 -27.22 -6.32
C TYR A 183 -15.75 -27.26 -5.19
N SER A 184 -17.02 -27.12 -5.54
CA SER A 184 -18.13 -26.96 -4.58
C SER A 184 -18.32 -28.13 -3.60
N TYR A 185 -17.80 -29.32 -3.92
CA TYR A 185 -17.90 -30.52 -3.09
C TYR A 185 -16.71 -30.70 -2.13
N LYS A 186 -15.63 -29.91 -2.28
CA LYS A 186 -14.44 -30.03 -1.44
C LYS A 186 -14.65 -29.36 -0.08
N HIS A 187 -14.01 -29.90 0.96
CA HIS A 187 -14.09 -29.32 2.30
C HIS A 187 -13.30 -28.02 2.38
N ALA A 188 -13.63 -27.19 3.39
CA ALA A 188 -12.98 -25.89 3.57
C ALA A 188 -11.45 -25.98 3.75
N ASN A 189 -10.96 -27.05 4.38
CA ASN A 189 -9.53 -27.30 4.55
C ASN A 189 -8.85 -27.62 3.21
N ASP A 190 -9.46 -28.46 2.38
CA ASP A 190 -8.91 -28.77 1.05
C ASP A 190 -8.82 -27.50 0.19
N ILE A 191 -9.83 -26.63 0.26
CA ILE A 191 -9.79 -25.34 -0.45
C ILE A 191 -8.66 -24.44 0.09
N LYS A 192 -8.45 -24.42 1.41
CA LYS A 192 -7.35 -23.67 2.02
C LYS A 192 -5.99 -24.19 1.56
N ASP A 193 -5.82 -25.50 1.47
CA ASP A 193 -4.57 -26.10 1.00
C ASP A 193 -4.34 -25.81 -0.48
N MET A 194 -5.38 -25.87 -1.31
CA MET A 194 -5.32 -25.48 -2.73
C MET A 194 -4.97 -23.99 -2.90
N LEU A 195 -5.54 -23.12 -2.06
CA LEU A 195 -5.21 -21.70 -2.04
C LEU A 195 -3.73 -21.50 -1.71
N ASN A 196 -3.22 -22.15 -0.65
CA ASN A 196 -1.82 -22.06 -0.25
C ASN A 196 -0.87 -22.57 -1.35
N GLN A 197 -1.22 -23.64 -2.06
CA GLN A 197 -0.44 -24.14 -3.20
C GLN A 197 -0.35 -23.11 -4.33
N LYS A 198 -1.44 -22.40 -4.62
CA LYS A 198 -1.44 -21.35 -5.64
C LYS A 198 -0.68 -20.11 -5.21
N ILE A 199 -0.86 -19.64 -3.97
CA ILE A 199 -0.17 -18.45 -3.43
C ILE A 199 1.35 -18.64 -3.45
N ASN A 200 1.82 -19.86 -3.15
CA ASN A 200 3.25 -20.20 -3.17
C ASN A 200 3.74 -20.74 -4.51
N GLY A 201 2.95 -20.61 -5.58
CA GLY A 201 3.23 -21.21 -6.87
C GLY A 201 2.55 -20.47 -8.02
N TRP A 202 1.75 -21.20 -8.79
CA TRP A 202 1.23 -20.73 -10.07
C TRP A 202 -0.30 -20.55 -10.02
N ILE A 203 -0.76 -19.49 -10.69
CA ILE A 203 -2.17 -19.18 -10.92
C ILE A 203 -2.44 -19.18 -12.43
N CYS A 204 -3.61 -19.67 -12.85
CA CYS A 204 -3.96 -19.80 -14.26
C CYS A 204 -4.53 -18.48 -14.81
N GLU A 205 -4.40 -18.26 -16.11
CA GLU A 205 -4.91 -17.06 -16.79
C GLU A 205 -6.41 -16.81 -16.59
N GLU A 206 -7.23 -17.86 -16.61
CA GLU A 206 -8.67 -17.73 -16.32
C GLU A 206 -8.94 -17.14 -14.93
N GLU A 207 -8.14 -17.56 -13.93
CA GLU A 207 -8.30 -17.13 -12.53
C GLU A 207 -7.87 -15.68 -12.35
N THR A 208 -6.76 -15.27 -12.97
CA THR A 208 -6.28 -13.88 -12.89
C THR A 208 -7.23 -12.92 -13.60
N ILE A 209 -7.73 -13.26 -14.79
CA ILE A 209 -8.67 -12.44 -15.56
C ILE A 209 -9.95 -12.18 -14.75
N ASP A 210 -10.53 -13.22 -14.14
CA ASP A 210 -11.74 -13.09 -13.34
C ASP A 210 -11.51 -12.20 -12.10
N ILE A 211 -10.36 -12.36 -11.43
CA ILE A 211 -9.97 -11.51 -10.29
C ILE A 211 -9.86 -10.04 -10.73
N ILE A 212 -9.18 -9.75 -11.84
CA ILE A 212 -8.97 -8.38 -12.34
C ILE A 212 -10.30 -7.74 -12.72
N LYS A 213 -11.13 -8.42 -13.51
CA LYS A 213 -12.45 -7.93 -13.95
C LYS A 213 -13.37 -7.66 -12.77
N TYR A 214 -13.19 -8.38 -11.66
CA TYR A 214 -13.94 -8.12 -10.44
C TYR A 214 -13.43 -6.89 -9.67
N MET A 215 -12.10 -6.71 -9.62
CA MET A 215 -11.47 -5.64 -8.83
C MET A 215 -11.50 -4.27 -9.51
N TYR A 216 -11.53 -4.23 -10.84
CA TYR A 216 -11.33 -3.01 -11.62
C TYR A 216 -12.49 -2.73 -12.57
N ASN A 217 -12.63 -1.46 -12.96
CA ASN A 217 -13.51 -1.10 -14.06
C ASN A 217 -12.98 -1.71 -15.38
N GLN A 218 -13.77 -1.61 -16.45
CA GLN A 218 -13.43 -2.24 -17.72
C GLN A 218 -12.10 -1.75 -18.31
N GLU A 219 -11.87 -0.43 -18.36
CA GLU A 219 -10.66 0.16 -18.95
C GLU A 219 -9.39 -0.25 -18.20
N ASP A 220 -9.42 -0.15 -16.87
CA ASP A 220 -8.30 -0.54 -16.00
C ASP A 220 -8.06 -2.05 -16.06
N ALA A 221 -9.12 -2.85 -16.13
CA ALA A 221 -9.04 -4.30 -16.25
C ALA A 221 -8.37 -4.71 -17.57
N GLU A 222 -8.76 -4.10 -18.69
CA GLU A 222 -8.16 -4.36 -20.01
C GLU A 222 -6.67 -4.03 -20.01
N SER A 223 -6.28 -2.88 -19.46
CA SER A 223 -4.87 -2.47 -19.30
C SER A 223 -4.06 -3.46 -18.45
N LEU A 224 -4.62 -3.92 -17.33
CA LEU A 224 -3.98 -4.90 -16.45
C LEU A 224 -3.83 -6.28 -17.09
N ILE A 225 -4.85 -6.74 -17.84
CA ILE A 225 -4.82 -8.01 -18.56
C ILE A 225 -3.76 -7.97 -19.65
N GLU A 226 -3.69 -6.88 -20.42
CA GLU A 226 -2.67 -6.70 -21.46
C GLU A 226 -1.25 -6.77 -20.86
N LYS A 227 -1.03 -6.08 -19.74
CA LYS A 227 0.26 -6.07 -19.05
C LYS A 227 0.70 -7.45 -18.55
N GLN A 228 -0.22 -8.38 -18.31
CA GLN A 228 0.09 -9.74 -17.85
C GLN A 228 0.55 -10.68 -18.96
N LYS A 229 0.19 -10.41 -20.22
CA LYS A 229 0.47 -11.31 -21.35
C LYS A 229 1.94 -11.71 -21.46
N GLY A 230 2.85 -10.75 -21.22
CA GLY A 230 4.30 -10.98 -21.27
C GLY A 230 4.88 -11.86 -20.16
N PHE A 231 4.09 -12.20 -19.13
CA PHE A 231 4.52 -12.97 -17.97
C PHE A 231 3.93 -14.38 -17.94
N TYR A 232 2.99 -14.71 -18.83
CA TYR A 232 2.45 -16.05 -18.91
C TYR A 232 3.46 -17.03 -19.50
N VAL A 233 3.58 -18.17 -18.84
CA VAL A 233 4.30 -19.33 -19.37
C VAL A 233 3.26 -20.30 -19.92
N TYR A 234 3.51 -20.73 -21.16
CA TYR A 234 2.77 -21.80 -21.82
C TYR A 234 3.56 -23.09 -21.72
N GLY A 235 2.87 -24.23 -21.60
CA GLY A 235 3.48 -25.52 -21.30
C GLY A 235 4.52 -26.00 -22.32
N LYS A 236 5.78 -25.59 -22.18
CA LYS A 236 6.96 -26.35 -22.62
C LYS A 236 7.94 -26.44 -21.46
N ASN A 237 7.80 -27.52 -20.68
CA ASN A 237 8.86 -28.31 -20.04
C ASN A 237 8.23 -29.21 -18.96
N ALA A 238 7.94 -30.44 -19.34
CA ALA A 238 7.90 -31.56 -18.41
C ALA A 238 8.87 -32.62 -18.96
N THR A 239 10.15 -32.32 -18.90
CA THR A 239 11.19 -33.34 -18.95
C THR A 239 11.13 -34.13 -17.63
N LEU A 240 10.86 -35.43 -17.74
CA LEU A 240 11.00 -36.47 -16.70
C LEU A 240 10.11 -36.36 -15.44
N ALA A 241 8.91 -36.96 -15.48
CA ALA A 241 8.20 -37.59 -14.34
C ALA A 241 6.96 -38.33 -14.90
N GLU A 242 7.13 -39.49 -15.55
CA GLU A 242 7.20 -40.84 -14.95
C GLU A 242 5.85 -41.42 -14.47
N ARG A 243 5.28 -42.25 -15.34
CA ARG A 243 4.60 -43.52 -15.05
C ARG A 243 3.52 -43.54 -13.96
N LYS A 244 2.59 -42.59 -13.96
CA LYS A 244 1.24 -42.88 -13.44
C LYS A 244 0.42 -43.54 -14.55
N LYS A 245 -0.03 -44.78 -14.35
CA LYS A 245 -1.09 -45.36 -15.20
C LYS A 245 -2.34 -44.53 -14.94
N MET A 246 -2.68 -43.68 -15.90
CA MET A 246 -3.85 -42.81 -15.85
C MET A 246 -4.88 -43.28 -16.87
N THR A 247 -6.15 -43.04 -16.59
CA THR A 247 -7.24 -43.35 -17.52
C THR A 247 -7.18 -42.43 -18.74
N ARG A 248 -7.90 -42.79 -19.81
CA ARG A 248 -7.96 -41.98 -21.03
C ARG A 248 -8.58 -40.59 -20.79
N GLU A 249 -9.55 -40.49 -19.89
CA GLU A 249 -10.14 -39.22 -19.47
C GLU A 249 -9.15 -38.39 -18.64
N GLU A 250 -8.45 -39.00 -17.70
CA GLU A 250 -7.40 -38.34 -16.91
C GLU A 250 -6.27 -37.84 -17.82
N TYR A 251 -5.88 -38.60 -18.85
CA TYR A 251 -4.87 -38.21 -19.82
C TYR A 251 -5.30 -37.01 -20.67
N LEU A 252 -6.56 -36.99 -21.13
CA LEU A 252 -7.13 -35.87 -21.89
C LEU A 252 -7.28 -34.61 -21.02
N GLY A 253 -7.75 -34.75 -19.78
CA GLY A 253 -7.80 -33.64 -18.82
C GLY A 253 -6.41 -33.11 -18.47
N TYR A 254 -5.44 -34.01 -18.28
CA TYR A 254 -4.03 -33.65 -18.07
C TYR A 254 -3.42 -32.92 -19.28
N GLN A 255 -3.71 -33.35 -20.51
CA GLN A 255 -3.30 -32.65 -21.73
C GLN A 255 -3.87 -31.23 -21.79
N GLN A 256 -5.17 -31.07 -21.52
CA GLN A 256 -5.84 -29.76 -21.52
C GLN A 256 -5.32 -28.83 -20.42
N GLU A 257 -5.00 -29.34 -19.23
CA GLU A 257 -4.42 -28.53 -18.14
C GLU A 257 -2.96 -28.14 -18.41
N LYS A 258 -2.21 -28.97 -19.13
CA LYS A 258 -0.79 -28.74 -19.45
C LYS A 258 -0.59 -27.60 -20.48
N GLU A 259 -1.63 -27.29 -21.25
CA GLU A 259 -1.63 -26.23 -22.26
C GLU A 259 -2.08 -24.87 -21.70
N LYS A 260 -2.60 -24.81 -20.46
CA LYS A 260 -3.11 -23.56 -19.90
C LYS A 260 -1.99 -22.57 -19.56
N ALA A 261 -2.18 -21.34 -20.00
CA ALA A 261 -1.35 -20.22 -19.61
C ALA A 261 -1.38 -20.04 -18.08
N ARG A 262 -0.20 -19.87 -17.48
CA ARG A 262 -0.05 -19.67 -16.04
C ARG A 262 1.04 -18.66 -15.73
N ILE A 263 0.87 -17.96 -14.62
CA ILE A 263 1.80 -16.94 -14.10
C ILE A 263 2.10 -17.27 -12.65
N GLU A 264 3.30 -16.93 -12.17
CA GLU A 264 3.61 -17.04 -10.75
C GLU A 264 2.73 -16.08 -9.96
N PHE A 265 2.14 -16.54 -8.86
CA PHE A 265 1.20 -15.74 -8.07
C PHE A 265 1.84 -14.45 -7.55
N THR A 266 3.11 -14.52 -7.16
CA THR A 266 3.90 -13.37 -6.70
C THR A 266 4.03 -12.29 -7.78
N VAL A 267 4.25 -12.69 -9.04
CA VAL A 267 4.32 -11.79 -10.21
C VAL A 267 2.95 -11.17 -10.49
N PHE A 268 1.89 -11.98 -10.50
CA PHE A 268 0.52 -11.48 -10.64
C PHE A 268 0.16 -10.46 -9.57
N GLN A 269 0.41 -10.78 -8.30
CA GLN A 269 0.18 -9.88 -7.17
C GLN A 269 0.99 -8.59 -7.33
N LYS A 270 2.27 -8.68 -7.71
CA LYS A 270 3.13 -7.50 -7.96
C LYS A 270 2.56 -6.61 -9.05
N ILE A 271 2.09 -7.16 -10.17
CA ILE A 271 1.52 -6.37 -11.28
C ILE A 271 0.34 -5.52 -10.78
N ILE A 272 -0.55 -6.12 -9.98
CA ILE A 272 -1.70 -5.42 -9.40
C ILE A 272 -1.25 -4.35 -8.40
N LEU A 273 -0.31 -4.68 -7.52
CA LEU A 273 0.19 -3.73 -6.52
C LEU A 273 0.94 -2.55 -7.14
N ASP A 274 1.73 -2.80 -8.19
CA ASP A 274 2.43 -1.75 -8.95
C ASP A 274 1.45 -0.84 -9.67
N PHE A 275 0.34 -1.40 -10.19
CA PHE A 275 -0.73 -0.60 -10.78
C PHE A 275 -1.37 0.31 -9.72
N GLN A 276 -1.68 -0.22 -8.54
CA GLN A 276 -2.24 0.55 -7.44
C GLN A 276 -1.32 1.68 -6.98
N LEU A 277 -0.03 1.40 -6.78
CA LEU A 277 0.94 2.42 -6.40
C LEU A 277 1.07 3.52 -7.46
N LYS A 278 1.13 3.15 -8.75
CA LYS A 278 1.22 4.13 -9.85
C LYS A 278 -0.04 5.00 -9.97
N SER A 279 -1.21 4.41 -9.79
CA SER A 279 -2.48 5.16 -9.81
C SER A 279 -2.55 6.14 -8.64
N HIS A 280 -2.10 5.73 -7.46
CA HIS A 280 -2.01 6.61 -6.28
C HIS A 280 -0.99 7.74 -6.46
N GLU A 281 0.19 7.44 -6.99
CA GLU A 281 1.20 8.45 -7.33
C GLU A 281 0.66 9.46 -8.35
N LYS A 282 -0.05 8.98 -9.38
CA LYS A 282 -0.70 9.85 -10.37
C LYS A 282 -1.73 10.75 -9.70
N PHE A 283 -2.53 10.20 -8.79
CA PHE A 283 -3.52 10.95 -8.01
C PHE A 283 -2.87 12.01 -7.12
N LEU A 284 -1.75 11.70 -6.46
CA LEU A 284 -1.06 12.67 -5.60
C LEU A 284 -0.16 13.65 -6.36
N ARG A 285 0.08 13.44 -7.67
CA ARG A 285 1.10 14.20 -8.42
C ARG A 285 0.99 15.72 -8.29
N LYS A 286 -0.21 16.28 -8.50
CA LYS A 286 -0.41 17.74 -8.39
C LYS A 286 -0.25 18.21 -6.95
N PHE A 287 -0.75 17.42 -5.99
CA PHE A 287 -0.57 17.72 -4.56
C PHE A 287 0.90 17.77 -4.17
N ILE A 288 1.71 16.77 -4.56
CA ILE A 288 3.15 16.71 -4.29
C ILE A 288 3.87 17.94 -4.85
N GLN A 289 3.50 18.40 -6.06
CA GLN A 289 4.06 19.60 -6.65
C GLN A 289 3.76 20.87 -5.84
N LEU A 290 2.51 21.02 -5.39
CA LEU A 290 2.07 22.15 -4.56
C LEU A 290 2.72 22.12 -3.17
N TYR A 291 2.76 20.94 -2.54
CA TYR A 291 3.38 20.72 -1.24
C TYR A 291 4.87 21.09 -1.26
N ARG A 292 5.63 20.59 -2.24
CA ARG A 292 7.06 20.95 -2.42
C ARG A 292 7.31 22.43 -2.68
N SER A 293 6.30 23.17 -3.12
CA SER A 293 6.43 24.61 -3.34
C SER A 293 6.29 25.44 -2.05
N VAL A 294 5.78 24.84 -0.97
CA VAL A 294 5.69 25.47 0.36
C VAL A 294 6.70 24.88 1.34
N ASP A 295 7.02 23.59 1.22
CA ASP A 295 8.06 22.89 1.98
C ASP A 295 9.47 23.24 1.43
N GLN A 296 9.97 24.42 1.78
CA GLN A 296 11.20 24.96 1.20
C GLN A 296 12.46 24.18 1.59
N ASP A 297 12.51 23.63 2.81
CA ASP A 297 13.65 22.85 3.30
C ASP A 297 13.57 21.36 2.94
N GLN A 298 12.44 20.93 2.36
CA GLN A 298 12.17 19.57 1.86
C GLN A 298 12.26 18.52 2.96
N ASN A 299 11.85 18.87 4.18
CA ASN A 299 11.88 17.97 5.34
C ASN A 299 10.58 17.15 5.49
N GLY A 300 9.53 17.44 4.69
CA GLY A 300 8.24 16.77 4.74
C GLY A 300 7.32 17.23 5.87
N ILE A 301 7.60 18.38 6.46
CA ILE A 301 6.86 19.05 7.52
C ILE A 301 6.60 20.48 7.09
N ILE A 302 5.36 20.92 7.28
CA ILE A 302 4.98 22.33 7.12
C ILE A 302 4.44 22.89 8.43
N ASN A 303 4.64 24.19 8.64
CA ASN A 303 4.03 24.94 9.73
C ASN A 303 2.64 25.47 9.34
N GLU A 304 1.97 26.17 10.25
CA GLU A 304 0.63 26.72 10.03
C GLU A 304 0.57 27.73 8.87
N ASN A 305 1.57 28.60 8.74
CA ASN A 305 1.62 29.59 7.66
C ASN A 305 1.79 28.91 6.31
N GLU A 306 2.69 27.93 6.22
CA GLU A 306 2.90 27.12 5.02
C GLU A 306 1.66 26.27 4.68
N PHE A 307 0.92 25.79 5.68
CA PHE A 307 -0.35 25.11 5.50
C PHE A 307 -1.42 26.04 4.89
N ARG A 308 -1.49 27.30 5.36
CA ARG A 308 -2.37 28.33 4.77
C ARG A 308 -1.97 28.64 3.33
N ASP A 309 -0.68 28.84 3.08
CA ASP A 309 -0.14 29.06 1.74
C ASP A 309 -0.43 27.88 0.81
N LEU A 310 -0.40 26.64 1.33
CA LEU A 310 -0.74 25.44 0.58
C LEU A 310 -2.20 25.44 0.14
N LEU A 311 -3.14 25.79 1.04
CA LEU A 311 -4.56 25.92 0.69
C LEU A 311 -4.79 26.97 -0.39
N ILE A 312 -4.14 28.13 -0.27
CA ILE A 312 -4.20 29.21 -1.27
C ILE A 312 -3.69 28.72 -2.63
N LYS A 313 -2.52 28.07 -2.67
CA LYS A 313 -1.94 27.52 -3.92
C LYS A 313 -2.77 26.38 -4.52
N MET A 314 -3.52 25.65 -3.69
CA MET A 314 -4.48 24.64 -4.14
C MET A 314 -5.78 25.26 -4.68
N GLY A 315 -5.97 26.57 -4.56
CA GLY A 315 -7.21 27.25 -4.94
C GLY A 315 -8.39 26.89 -4.04
N ILE A 316 -8.12 26.57 -2.78
CA ILE A 316 -9.12 26.17 -1.79
C ILE A 316 -9.48 27.41 -0.97
N GLU A 317 -10.64 27.98 -1.27
CA GLU A 317 -11.21 29.10 -0.53
C GLU A 317 -11.94 28.57 0.72
N LYS A 318 -11.39 28.89 1.89
CA LYS A 318 -11.93 28.55 3.21
C LYS A 318 -11.84 29.78 4.10
N ASP A 319 -12.84 29.99 4.95
CA ASP A 319 -12.75 31.05 5.95
C ASP A 319 -11.81 30.67 7.10
N GLU A 320 -11.42 31.66 7.92
CA GLU A 320 -10.53 31.43 9.05
C GLU A 320 -11.05 30.39 10.06
N THR A 321 -12.37 30.28 10.22
CA THR A 321 -12.96 29.31 11.15
C THR A 321 -12.82 27.88 10.62
N GLU A 322 -12.99 27.69 9.32
CA GLU A 322 -12.80 26.41 8.65
C GLU A 322 -11.32 26.02 8.62
N ILE A 323 -10.42 26.96 8.35
CA ILE A 323 -8.97 26.72 8.41
C ILE A 323 -8.57 26.32 9.82
N GLN A 324 -9.08 27.01 10.85
CA GLN A 324 -8.78 26.66 12.24
C GLN A 324 -9.30 25.26 12.61
N LYS A 325 -10.48 24.87 12.10
CA LYS A 325 -11.01 23.51 12.25
C LYS A 325 -10.10 22.48 11.58
N MET A 326 -9.57 22.76 10.40
CA MET A 326 -8.61 21.90 9.71
C MET A 326 -7.30 21.77 10.51
N LEU A 327 -6.76 22.90 10.97
CA LEU A 327 -5.56 22.92 11.82
C LEU A 327 -5.76 22.16 13.12
N SER A 328 -6.93 22.24 13.75
CA SER A 328 -7.22 21.46 14.97
C SER A 328 -7.16 19.94 14.76
N GLN A 329 -7.27 19.44 13.53
CA GLN A 329 -7.18 18.02 13.21
C GLN A 329 -5.73 17.56 12.98
N VAL A 330 -4.87 18.44 12.47
CA VAL A 330 -3.49 18.08 12.07
C VAL A 330 -2.40 18.65 12.99
N ASP A 331 -2.70 19.75 13.68
CA ASP A 331 -1.83 20.41 14.66
C ASP A 331 -2.63 20.91 15.89
N ALA A 332 -3.35 19.99 16.55
CA ALA A 332 -4.21 20.29 17.71
C ALA A 332 -3.49 20.98 18.88
N TYR A 333 -2.16 20.87 18.95
CA TYR A 333 -1.34 21.35 20.07
C TYR A 333 -0.38 22.47 19.66
N ASN A 334 -0.61 23.10 18.51
CA ASN A 334 0.14 24.24 17.97
C ASN A 334 1.66 24.02 18.04
N LYS A 335 2.08 22.85 17.54
CA LYS A 335 3.48 22.42 17.50
C LYS A 335 4.17 22.87 16.22
N GLN A 336 3.42 23.45 15.27
CA GLN A 336 3.93 23.96 14.00
C GLN A 336 4.61 22.85 13.18
N GLN A 337 4.09 21.62 13.31
CA GLN A 337 4.63 20.43 12.66
C GLN A 337 3.49 19.60 12.08
N ILE A 338 3.22 19.83 10.79
CA ILE A 338 2.21 19.10 10.02
C ILE A 338 2.93 18.29 8.94
N THR A 339 2.90 16.96 9.08
CA THR A 339 3.56 16.05 8.13
C THR A 339 2.80 15.92 6.81
N PHE A 340 3.51 15.57 5.73
CA PHE A 340 2.89 15.24 4.43
C PHE A 340 1.72 14.24 4.56
N SER A 341 1.90 13.14 5.30
CA SER A 341 0.86 12.11 5.49
C SER A 341 -0.37 12.63 6.22
N GLN A 342 -0.21 13.55 7.18
CA GLN A 342 -1.34 14.23 7.84
C GLN A 342 -2.12 15.11 6.86
N CYS A 343 -1.44 15.86 5.98
CA CYS A 343 -2.10 16.63 4.93
C CYS A 343 -2.88 15.73 3.97
N VAL A 344 -2.27 14.63 3.49
CA VAL A 344 -2.96 13.70 2.58
C VAL A 344 -4.20 13.11 3.25
N THR A 345 -4.09 12.70 4.52
CA THR A 345 -5.22 12.15 5.28
C THR A 345 -6.34 13.18 5.39
N LEU A 346 -6.03 14.39 5.85
CA LEU A 346 -7.00 15.47 6.03
C LEU A 346 -7.67 15.85 4.70
N PHE A 347 -6.89 16.08 3.64
CA PHE A 347 -7.41 16.52 2.35
C PHE A 347 -8.13 15.40 1.58
N SER A 348 -7.93 14.14 1.97
CA SER A 348 -8.72 13.01 1.47
C SER A 348 -10.08 12.92 2.16
N SER A 349 -10.17 13.27 3.45
CA SER A 349 -11.41 13.21 4.23
C SER A 349 -12.28 14.47 4.16
N GLU A 350 -11.67 15.64 3.99
CA GLU A 350 -12.39 16.92 3.99
C GLU A 350 -13.14 17.11 2.66
N LEU A 351 -14.46 17.28 2.76
CA LEU A 351 -15.36 17.45 1.61
C LEU A 351 -15.61 18.93 1.32
N ILE A 352 -15.59 19.28 0.04
CA ILE A 352 -15.91 20.62 -0.44
C ILE A 352 -17.01 20.56 -1.51
N VAL A 353 -17.85 21.58 -1.51
CA VAL A 353 -18.91 21.75 -2.50
C VAL A 353 -18.31 22.36 -3.76
N CYS A 354 -18.53 21.73 -4.91
CA CYS A 354 -18.10 22.22 -6.20
C CYS A 354 -19.24 22.90 -6.96
N ASP A 355 -18.89 23.61 -8.02
CA ASP A 355 -19.83 24.22 -8.95
C ASP A 355 -20.81 23.16 -9.46
N GLY A 356 -22.12 23.38 -9.20
CA GLY A 356 -23.17 22.40 -9.47
C GLY A 356 -23.64 21.57 -8.26
N GLY A 357 -23.16 21.86 -7.05
CA GLY A 357 -23.67 21.27 -5.80
C GLY A 357 -23.14 19.87 -5.47
N ASN A 358 -22.27 19.32 -6.31
CA ASN A 358 -21.60 18.04 -6.04
C ASN A 358 -20.50 18.22 -4.99
N GLN A 359 -20.39 17.26 -4.07
CA GLN A 359 -19.32 17.22 -3.07
C GLN A 359 -18.20 16.28 -3.50
N MET A 360 -16.95 16.70 -3.30
CA MET A 360 -15.76 15.86 -3.50
C MET A 360 -14.69 16.23 -2.48
N SER A 361 -13.67 15.39 -2.30
CA SER A 361 -12.58 15.72 -1.38
C SER A 361 -11.69 16.83 -1.95
N ILE A 362 -10.95 17.51 -1.07
CA ILE A 362 -9.97 18.52 -1.46
C ILE A 362 -8.96 17.97 -2.47
N LEU A 363 -8.43 16.76 -2.24
CA LEU A 363 -7.49 16.14 -3.18
C LEU A 363 -8.12 15.83 -4.53
N GLN A 364 -9.41 15.49 -4.58
CA GLN A 364 -10.14 15.27 -5.84
C GLN A 364 -10.33 16.59 -6.61
N LYS A 365 -10.72 17.67 -5.92
CA LYS A 365 -10.93 18.99 -6.52
C LYS A 365 -9.71 19.45 -7.29
N ILE A 366 -8.52 19.30 -6.72
CA ILE A 366 -7.30 19.75 -7.38
C ILE A 366 -6.93 18.89 -8.60
N GLN A 367 -7.46 17.68 -8.78
CA GLN A 367 -7.20 16.89 -9.99
C GLN A 367 -7.99 17.35 -11.21
N VAL A 368 -9.10 18.06 -10.99
CA VAL A 368 -9.91 18.72 -12.01
C VAL A 368 -9.22 20.00 -12.44
#